data_AF-A0A969S0B8-F1
#
_entry.id   AF-A0A969S0B8-F1
#
_cell.length_a   1.000
_cell.length_b   1.000
_cell.length_c   1.000
_cell.angle_alpha   90.00
_cell.angle_beta   90.00
_cell.angle_gamma   90.00
#
_symmetry.space_group_name_H-M   'P 1'
#
loop_
_entity.id
_entity.type
_entity.pdbx_description
1 polymer ?
#
loop_
_entity_poly.entity_id
_entity_poly.type
_entity_poly.pdbx_seq_one_letter_code
_entity_poly.pdbx_strand_id
1 'polypeptide(L)'
;MPLPSTQSTKPTQPSQSAPTSSPPLANPIKPNPVAATAPIGVAAFNMAWASTMADFARHVEVCANPTVNWCETRTRTLRGASAPTPEEVLRAKTCQDATLKAIGGQAASMQMAPCNAYRSGQPFTPGAPPENPNLTRTPAAFQVKLDALRETVEGLISRDNVKVIAFQEVKSADVIKVVLGKYADKFAVCDAKHNAFQTLAFAWENRSPAHLANV
;
A
#
# COMPACT_ATOMS: atom_id res chain seq x y z
N MET A 1 55.45 0.98 -38.51
CA MET A 1 56.82 1.41 -38.16
C MET A 1 57.07 1.10 -36.68
N PRO A 2 58.31 0.82 -36.27
CA PRO A 2 58.78 -0.48 -35.77
C PRO A 2 58.69 -0.66 -34.24
N LEU A 3 58.81 -1.92 -33.81
CA LEU A 3 59.30 -2.30 -32.47
C LEU A 3 60.68 -1.68 -32.21
N PRO A 4 61.03 -1.43 -30.94
CA PRO A 4 62.38 -1.74 -30.52
C PRO A 4 62.45 -2.62 -29.28
N SER A 5 63.49 -3.44 -29.32
CA SER A 5 63.91 -4.49 -28.41
C SER A 5 64.53 -3.98 -27.10
N THR A 6 64.33 -4.78 -26.06
CA THR A 6 65.24 -5.24 -24.97
C THR A 6 66.47 -4.41 -24.56
N GLN A 7 66.62 -4.25 -23.24
CA GLN A 7 67.85 -4.45 -22.41
C GLN A 7 67.33 -4.71 -20.97
N SER A 8 67.50 -5.86 -20.29
CA SER A 8 68.67 -6.63 -19.83
C SER A 8 69.61 -5.88 -18.89
N THR A 9 69.37 -6.00 -17.58
CA THR A 9 70.40 -5.90 -16.53
C THR A 9 70.18 -6.98 -15.47
N LYS A 10 71.25 -7.75 -15.23
CA LYS A 10 71.40 -8.86 -14.27
C LYS A 10 71.72 -8.30 -12.86
N PRO A 11 71.95 -9.11 -11.80
CA PRO A 11 71.28 -9.03 -10.51
C PRO A 11 72.18 -8.46 -9.41
N THR A 12 71.61 -8.10 -8.26
CA THR A 12 72.40 -7.99 -7.03
C THR A 12 71.56 -8.48 -5.86
N GLN A 13 71.99 -9.62 -5.31
CA GLN A 13 71.55 -10.16 -4.03
C GLN A 13 72.45 -9.56 -2.93
N PRO A 14 71.86 -9.18 -1.79
CA PRO A 14 72.41 -9.59 -0.50
C PRO A 14 71.30 -10.29 0.31
N SER A 15 71.47 -11.57 0.63
CA SER A 15 72.07 -12.08 1.86
C SER A 15 71.27 -11.78 3.14
N GLN A 16 70.45 -12.77 3.50
CA GLN A 16 70.19 -13.36 4.82
C GLN A 16 70.15 -12.44 6.07
N SER A 17 69.01 -12.42 6.77
CA SER A 17 68.79 -13.19 8.04
C SER A 17 67.70 -12.58 8.94
N ALA A 18 66.93 -13.47 9.59
CA ALA A 18 66.07 -13.32 10.78
C ALA A 18 64.60 -12.86 10.60
N PRO A 19 63.70 -13.20 11.54
CA PRO A 19 63.42 -14.51 12.13
C PRO A 19 61.98 -14.96 11.82
N THR A 20 61.76 -16.26 11.65
CA THR A 20 60.43 -16.87 11.60
C THR A 20 59.78 -16.88 12.98
N SER A 21 58.96 -15.87 13.26
CA SER A 21 57.86 -16.00 14.23
C SER A 21 56.55 -16.06 13.46
N SER A 22 56.07 -17.28 13.21
CA SER A 22 54.71 -17.51 12.73
C SER A 22 53.72 -16.92 13.74
N PRO A 23 52.76 -16.08 13.33
CA PRO A 23 51.67 -15.72 14.21
C PRO A 23 50.89 -16.99 14.57
N PRO A 24 50.35 -17.10 15.81
CA PRO A 24 49.50 -18.23 16.14
C PRO A 24 48.32 -18.26 15.18
N LEU A 25 48.06 -19.44 14.60
CA LEU A 25 46.85 -19.73 13.85
C LEU A 25 45.66 -19.27 14.69
N ALA A 26 44.98 -18.24 14.21
CA ALA A 26 43.73 -17.78 14.79
C ALA A 26 42.80 -18.99 14.89
N ASN A 27 42.30 -19.27 16.10
CA ASN A 27 41.28 -20.28 16.30
C ASN A 27 40.15 -20.03 15.30
N PRO A 28 39.63 -21.07 14.61
CA PRO A 28 38.50 -20.90 13.73
C PRO A 28 37.36 -20.30 14.56
N ILE A 29 36.95 -19.08 14.20
CA ILE A 29 35.75 -18.46 14.73
C ILE A 29 34.63 -19.41 14.34
N LYS A 30 34.12 -20.19 15.30
CA LYS A 30 32.85 -20.90 15.11
C LYS A 30 31.84 -19.81 14.74
N PRO A 31 31.20 -19.87 13.55
CA PRO A 31 30.10 -18.96 13.30
C PRO A 31 29.11 -19.17 14.43
N ASN A 32 28.82 -18.10 15.17
CA ASN A 32 27.72 -18.12 16.12
C ASN A 32 26.50 -18.60 15.32
N PRO A 33 25.78 -19.63 15.80
CA PRO A 33 24.56 -20.03 15.14
C PRO A 33 23.63 -18.82 15.17
N VAL A 34 23.44 -18.18 14.01
CA VAL A 34 22.40 -17.18 13.83
C VAL A 34 21.12 -17.96 14.10
N ALA A 35 20.50 -17.74 15.25
CA ALA A 35 19.23 -18.35 15.58
C ALA A 35 18.29 -18.04 14.41
N ALA A 36 17.81 -19.08 13.73
CA ALA A 36 16.90 -18.91 12.62
C ALA A 36 15.67 -18.16 13.13
N THR A 37 15.50 -16.91 12.72
CA THR A 37 14.32 -16.12 13.06
C THR A 37 13.09 -16.90 12.57
N ALA A 38 12.13 -17.10 13.46
CA ALA A 38 10.88 -17.76 13.11
C ALA A 38 10.25 -17.06 11.89
N PRO A 39 9.64 -17.81 10.96
CA PRO A 39 8.96 -17.21 9.81
C PRO A 39 7.93 -16.18 10.27
N ILE A 40 7.96 -14.98 9.70
CA ILE A 40 6.94 -13.96 9.92
C ILE A 40 5.91 -14.00 8.79
N GLY A 41 4.63 -13.85 9.13
CA GLY A 41 3.58 -13.67 8.13
C GLY A 41 3.64 -12.26 7.54
N VAL A 42 3.50 -12.16 6.22
CA VAL A 42 3.38 -10.90 5.48
C VAL A 42 2.10 -10.95 4.65
N ALA A 43 1.28 -9.91 4.70
CA ALA A 43 0.06 -9.80 3.91
C ALA A 43 0.03 -8.50 3.10
N ALA A 44 -0.68 -8.54 1.97
CA ALA A 44 -1.09 -7.37 1.21
C ALA A 44 -2.62 -7.33 1.15
N PHE A 45 -3.21 -6.16 1.43
CA PHE A 45 -4.65 -6.03 1.61
C PHE A 45 -5.19 -4.77 0.93
N ASN A 46 -6.19 -4.96 0.06
CA ASN A 46 -6.91 -3.84 -0.55
C ASN A 46 -8.02 -3.37 0.38
N MET A 47 -7.97 -2.11 0.78
CA MET A 47 -8.90 -1.47 1.70
C MET A 47 -10.19 -0.97 1.02
N ALA A 48 -10.30 -1.18 -0.30
CA ALA A 48 -11.45 -0.87 -1.13
C ALA A 48 -11.92 0.59 -0.95
N TRP A 49 -10.99 1.53 -1.06
CA TRP A 49 -11.18 2.94 -0.76
C TRP A 49 -11.56 3.20 0.71
N ALA A 50 -10.84 2.66 1.70
CA ALA A 50 -11.18 2.93 3.11
C ALA A 50 -10.74 4.35 3.53
N SER A 51 -11.63 5.03 4.25
CA SER A 51 -11.43 6.37 4.78
C SER A 51 -11.99 6.47 6.19
N THR A 52 -11.81 7.62 6.85
CA THR A 52 -12.52 7.88 8.12
C THR A 52 -14.01 8.13 7.85
N MET A 53 -14.83 8.11 8.90
CA MET A 53 -16.24 8.49 8.81
C MET A 53 -16.44 9.94 8.33
N ALA A 54 -15.54 10.85 8.71
CA ALA A 54 -15.58 12.25 8.28
C ALA A 54 -15.27 12.38 6.78
N ASP A 55 -14.26 11.66 6.29
CA ASP A 55 -13.95 11.59 4.86
C ASP A 55 -15.13 11.03 4.06
N PHE A 56 -15.80 10.01 4.60
CA PHE A 56 -16.98 9.42 3.98
C PHE A 56 -18.17 10.39 3.96
N ALA A 57 -18.41 11.14 5.04
CA ALA A 57 -19.44 12.16 5.06
C ALA A 57 -19.18 13.24 3.99
N ARG A 58 -17.93 13.69 3.85
CA ARG A 58 -17.53 14.61 2.77
C ARG A 58 -17.73 14.00 1.39
N HIS A 59 -17.42 12.73 1.21
CA HIS A 59 -17.68 12.00 -0.03
C HIS A 59 -19.17 12.00 -0.39
N VAL A 60 -20.04 11.68 0.58
CA VAL A 60 -21.51 11.70 0.37
C VAL A 60 -21.98 13.11 0.01
N GLU A 61 -21.52 14.14 0.70
CA GLU A 61 -21.87 15.54 0.41
C GLU A 61 -21.54 15.92 -1.05
N VAL A 62 -20.33 15.61 -1.50
CA VAL A 62 -19.90 15.92 -2.88
C VAL A 62 -20.67 15.09 -3.90
N CYS A 63 -20.75 13.77 -3.69
CA CYS A 63 -21.35 12.87 -4.67
C CYS A 63 -22.88 12.97 -4.75
N ALA A 64 -23.55 13.36 -3.65
CA ALA A 64 -24.99 13.62 -3.65
C ALA A 64 -25.36 15.03 -4.15
N ASN A 65 -24.38 15.90 -4.42
CA ASN A 65 -24.65 17.22 -5.00
C ASN A 65 -25.48 17.07 -6.29
N PRO A 66 -26.55 17.86 -6.52
CA PRO A 66 -27.43 17.69 -7.68
C PRO A 66 -26.71 17.71 -9.05
N THR A 67 -25.59 18.42 -9.15
CA THR A 67 -24.80 18.50 -10.38
C THR A 67 -23.85 17.32 -10.59
N VAL A 68 -23.47 16.62 -9.50
CA VAL A 68 -22.68 15.39 -9.54
C VAL A 68 -23.61 14.19 -9.63
N ASN A 69 -24.60 14.11 -8.74
CA ASN A 69 -25.64 13.08 -8.68
C ASN A 69 -25.08 11.67 -8.90
N TRP A 70 -23.98 11.37 -8.20
CA TRP A 70 -23.31 10.08 -8.23
C TRP A 70 -22.84 9.61 -9.63
N CYS A 71 -22.62 10.55 -10.55
CA CYS A 71 -22.13 10.26 -11.88
C CYS A 71 -20.72 9.62 -11.86
N GLU A 72 -20.36 8.92 -12.94
CA GLU A 72 -19.02 8.38 -13.11
C GLU A 72 -18.12 9.32 -13.92
N THR A 73 -16.99 9.71 -13.34
CA THR A 73 -15.99 10.57 -14.00
C THR A 73 -15.16 9.83 -15.05
N ARG A 74 -15.29 8.49 -15.13
CA ARG A 74 -14.60 7.66 -16.11
C ARG A 74 -15.54 7.36 -17.29
N THR A 75 -14.98 7.37 -18.49
CA THR A 75 -15.66 6.91 -19.70
C THR A 75 -15.81 5.40 -19.69
N ARG A 76 -16.95 4.90 -20.16
CA ARG A 76 -17.20 3.48 -20.36
C ARG A 76 -17.04 3.09 -21.83
N THR A 77 -16.29 2.03 -22.08
CA THR A 77 -16.22 1.38 -23.39
C THR A 77 -17.16 0.18 -23.39
N LEU A 78 -18.11 0.14 -24.31
CA LEU A 78 -19.02 -0.99 -24.45
C LEU A 78 -18.25 -2.25 -24.89
N ARG A 79 -18.72 -3.43 -24.47
CA ARG A 79 -18.11 -4.70 -24.87
C ARG A 79 -18.09 -4.81 -26.39
N GLY A 80 -16.91 -5.02 -26.96
CA GLY A 80 -16.71 -5.14 -28.42
C GLY A 80 -16.42 -3.81 -29.13
N ALA A 81 -16.49 -2.66 -28.45
CA ALA A 81 -16.06 -1.38 -28.99
C ALA A 81 -14.57 -1.14 -28.74
N SER A 82 -13.90 -0.43 -29.65
CA SER A 82 -12.49 -0.02 -29.50
C SER A 82 -12.31 1.30 -28.73
N ALA A 83 -13.36 2.11 -28.62
CA ALA A 83 -13.35 3.40 -27.95
C ALA A 83 -14.74 3.75 -27.36
N PRO A 84 -14.82 4.62 -26.33
CA PRO A 84 -16.08 5.18 -25.87
C PRO A 84 -16.71 6.09 -26.95
N THR A 85 -18.04 6.23 -26.93
CA THR A 85 -18.72 7.14 -27.88
C THR A 85 -18.49 8.60 -27.51
N PRO A 86 -18.65 9.56 -28.45
CA PRO A 86 -18.54 10.99 -28.14
C PRO A 86 -19.48 11.45 -27.02
N GLU A 87 -20.70 10.90 -26.97
CA GLU A 87 -21.69 11.20 -25.92
C GLU A 87 -21.20 10.74 -24.54
N GLU A 88 -20.58 9.56 -24.47
CA GLU A 88 -20.03 9.02 -23.22
C GLU A 88 -18.80 9.81 -22.75
N VAL A 89 -17.96 10.27 -23.67
CA VAL A 89 -16.85 11.19 -23.38
C VAL A 89 -17.38 12.50 -22.81
N LEU A 90 -18.40 13.09 -23.44
CA LEU A 90 -19.01 14.33 -22.98
C LEU A 90 -19.69 14.17 -21.61
N ARG A 91 -20.36 13.04 -21.37
CA ARG A 91 -20.97 12.71 -20.06
C ARG A 91 -19.91 12.61 -18.96
N ALA A 92 -18.84 11.85 -19.20
CA ALA A 92 -17.76 11.69 -18.23
C ALA A 92 -17.06 13.02 -17.92
N LYS A 93 -16.83 13.85 -18.94
CA LYS A 93 -16.24 15.19 -18.78
C LYS A 93 -17.15 16.11 -17.97
N THR A 94 -18.43 16.20 -18.31
CA THR A 94 -19.42 16.98 -17.54
C THR A 94 -19.45 16.55 -16.07
N CYS A 95 -19.40 15.24 -15.83
CA CYS A 95 -19.33 14.68 -14.48
C CYS A 95 -18.04 15.08 -13.73
N GLN A 96 -16.90 15.01 -14.42
CA GLN A 96 -15.62 15.42 -13.87
C GLN A 96 -15.62 16.90 -13.49
N ASP A 97 -16.09 17.78 -14.37
CA ASP A 97 -16.18 19.22 -14.13
C ASP A 97 -17.11 19.55 -12.96
N ALA A 98 -18.27 18.90 -12.88
CA ALA A 98 -19.19 19.05 -11.75
C ALA A 98 -18.56 18.59 -10.43
N THR A 99 -17.86 17.45 -10.43
CA THR A 99 -17.16 16.92 -9.25
C THR A 99 -16.07 17.87 -8.80
N LEU A 100 -15.22 18.36 -9.72
CA LEU A 100 -14.17 19.33 -9.44
C LEU A 100 -14.74 20.60 -8.82
N LYS A 101 -15.85 21.11 -9.36
CA LYS A 101 -16.53 22.29 -8.81
C LYS A 101 -17.08 22.03 -7.41
N ALA A 102 -17.74 20.90 -7.19
CA ALA A 102 -18.35 20.56 -5.90
C ALA A 102 -17.33 20.31 -4.79
N ILE A 103 -16.19 19.70 -5.13
CA ILE A 103 -15.17 19.34 -4.14
C ILE A 103 -14.18 20.46 -3.83
N GLY A 104 -14.05 21.47 -4.70
CA GLY A 104 -13.12 22.59 -4.54
C GLY A 104 -11.83 22.45 -5.35
N GLY A 105 -11.86 21.74 -6.47
CA GLY A 105 -10.78 21.66 -7.46
C GLY A 105 -10.05 20.32 -7.49
N GLN A 106 -9.04 20.25 -8.37
CA GLN A 106 -8.34 19.02 -8.72
C GLN A 106 -7.59 18.38 -7.54
N ALA A 107 -6.91 19.18 -6.73
CA ALA A 107 -6.16 18.66 -5.58
C ALA A 107 -7.09 17.93 -4.60
N ALA A 108 -8.26 18.52 -4.32
CA ALA A 108 -9.25 17.93 -3.43
C ALA A 108 -9.92 16.70 -4.08
N SER A 109 -10.21 16.71 -5.40
CA SER A 109 -10.79 15.55 -6.09
C SER A 109 -9.88 14.33 -6.05
N MET A 110 -8.57 14.52 -6.13
CA MET A 110 -7.62 13.41 -6.07
C MET A 110 -7.61 12.74 -4.70
N GLN A 111 -7.97 13.46 -3.64
CA GLN A 111 -8.01 12.96 -2.26
C GLN A 111 -9.33 12.31 -1.86
N MET A 112 -10.26 12.12 -2.81
CA MET A 112 -11.56 11.50 -2.57
C MET A 112 -11.71 10.21 -3.37
N ALA A 113 -12.38 9.21 -2.80
CA ALA A 113 -12.80 8.04 -3.54
C ALA A 113 -13.76 8.43 -4.68
N PRO A 114 -13.73 7.74 -5.83
CA PRO A 114 -14.66 8.02 -6.92
C PRO A 114 -16.11 7.76 -6.48
N CYS A 115 -17.10 8.52 -6.98
CA CYS A 115 -18.51 8.43 -6.55
C CYS A 115 -19.20 7.06 -6.81
N ASN A 116 -18.51 6.13 -7.48
CA ASN A 116 -18.95 4.75 -7.65
C ASN A 116 -18.25 3.75 -6.71
N ALA A 117 -17.35 4.19 -5.82
CA ALA A 117 -16.56 3.31 -4.95
C ALA A 117 -17.40 2.47 -3.97
N TYR A 118 -18.50 3.04 -3.45
CA TYR A 118 -19.33 2.42 -2.42
C TYR A 118 -20.68 1.96 -2.96
N ARG A 119 -20.68 1.33 -4.14
CA ARG A 119 -21.86 0.59 -4.60
C ARG A 119 -22.00 -0.71 -3.82
N SER A 120 -23.20 -1.26 -3.79
CA SER A 120 -23.41 -2.54 -3.14
C SER A 120 -22.53 -3.62 -3.75
N GLY A 121 -21.88 -4.39 -2.88
CA GLY A 121 -21.04 -5.53 -3.25
C GLY A 121 -21.84 -6.80 -3.53
N GLN A 122 -23.18 -6.70 -3.65
CA GLN A 122 -23.99 -7.84 -3.99
C GLN A 122 -23.61 -8.36 -5.39
N PRO A 123 -23.46 -9.68 -5.56
CA PRO A 123 -23.19 -10.25 -6.86
C PRO A 123 -24.24 -9.79 -7.87
N PHE A 124 -23.78 -9.35 -9.05
CA PHE A 124 -24.69 -9.09 -10.15
C PHE A 124 -25.48 -10.37 -10.44
N THR A 125 -26.78 -10.31 -10.25
CA THR A 125 -27.70 -11.40 -10.62
C THR A 125 -28.32 -11.05 -11.98
N PRO A 126 -28.05 -11.82 -13.04
CA PRO A 126 -28.67 -11.57 -14.34
C PRO A 126 -30.21 -11.53 -14.22
N GLY A 127 -30.82 -10.47 -14.73
CA GLY A 127 -32.29 -10.29 -14.70
C GLY A 127 -32.84 -9.68 -13.41
N ALA A 128 -32.03 -9.49 -12.36
CA ALA A 128 -32.45 -8.72 -11.19
C ALA A 128 -32.40 -7.20 -11.49
N PRO A 129 -33.30 -6.39 -10.91
CA PRO A 129 -33.19 -4.95 -10.99
C PRO A 129 -31.86 -4.49 -10.37
N PRO A 130 -31.23 -3.42 -10.90
CA PRO A 130 -30.07 -2.81 -10.26
C PRO A 130 -30.41 -2.45 -8.82
N GLU A 131 -29.56 -2.87 -7.87
CA GLU A 131 -29.78 -2.52 -6.48
C GLU A 131 -29.74 -1.00 -6.30
N ASN A 132 -30.58 -0.50 -5.39
CA ASN A 132 -30.59 0.90 -5.06
C ASN A 132 -29.24 1.27 -4.39
N PRO A 133 -28.38 2.06 -5.05
CA PRO A 133 -27.06 2.35 -4.51
C PRO A 133 -27.14 3.21 -3.24
N ASN A 134 -28.28 3.84 -2.95
CA ASN A 134 -28.48 4.63 -1.73
C ASN A 134 -28.46 3.75 -0.46
N LEU A 135 -28.66 2.44 -0.56
CA LEU A 135 -28.57 1.53 0.58
C LEU A 135 -27.14 1.46 1.15
N THR A 136 -26.13 1.58 0.29
CA THR A 136 -24.71 1.48 0.66
C THR A 136 -24.01 2.83 0.83
N ARG A 137 -24.70 3.92 0.49
CA ARG A 137 -24.21 5.30 0.61
C ARG A 137 -24.67 5.96 1.92
N THR A 138 -24.68 5.19 3.00
CA THR A 138 -25.08 5.66 4.33
C THR A 138 -23.94 5.51 5.34
N PRO A 139 -23.87 6.35 6.38
CA PRO A 139 -22.88 6.19 7.44
C PRO A 139 -22.91 4.79 8.08
N ALA A 140 -24.11 4.22 8.29
CA ALA A 140 -24.27 2.89 8.86
C ALA A 140 -23.67 1.79 7.97
N ALA A 141 -23.96 1.82 6.66
CA ALA A 141 -23.38 0.86 5.73
C ALA A 141 -21.85 0.98 5.63
N PHE A 142 -21.33 2.21 5.66
CA PHE A 142 -19.89 2.43 5.66
C PHE A 142 -19.22 1.95 6.95
N GLN A 143 -19.88 2.10 8.10
CA GLN A 143 -19.41 1.54 9.37
C GLN A 143 -19.32 0.01 9.30
N VAL A 144 -20.35 -0.66 8.77
CA VAL A 144 -20.33 -2.13 8.55
C VAL A 144 -19.13 -2.55 7.70
N LYS A 145 -18.81 -1.78 6.64
CA LYS A 145 -17.59 -2.02 5.83
C LYS A 145 -16.32 -1.89 6.68
N LEU A 146 -16.17 -0.83 7.47
CA LEU A 146 -15.00 -0.63 8.32
C LEU A 146 -14.84 -1.75 9.35
N ASP A 147 -15.94 -2.24 9.91
CA ASP A 147 -15.93 -3.35 10.86
C ASP A 147 -15.52 -4.66 10.20
N ALA A 148 -15.99 -4.94 8.98
CA ALA A 148 -15.57 -6.11 8.21
C ALA A 148 -14.08 -6.07 7.81
N LEU A 149 -13.56 -4.89 7.46
CA LEU A 149 -12.13 -4.69 7.23
C LEU A 149 -11.32 -4.94 8.51
N ARG A 150 -11.79 -4.43 9.65
CA ARG A 150 -11.17 -4.67 10.97
C ARG A 150 -11.13 -6.16 11.29
N GLU A 151 -12.25 -6.86 11.19
CA GLU A 151 -12.33 -8.30 11.44
C GLU A 151 -11.34 -9.09 10.57
N THR A 152 -11.25 -8.74 9.28
CA THR A 152 -10.29 -9.37 8.37
C THR A 152 -8.85 -9.17 8.82
N VAL A 153 -8.47 -7.93 9.16
CA VAL A 153 -7.11 -7.59 9.64
C VAL A 153 -6.81 -8.26 10.98
N GLU A 154 -7.76 -8.29 11.92
CA GLU A 154 -7.59 -9.00 13.18
C GLU A 154 -7.40 -10.52 12.96
N GLY A 155 -8.10 -11.10 11.97
CA GLY A 155 -7.90 -12.47 11.54
C GLY A 155 -6.48 -12.73 11.01
N LEU A 156 -5.98 -11.86 10.12
CA LEU A 156 -4.61 -11.96 9.60
C LEU A 156 -3.57 -11.96 10.74
N ILE A 157 -3.74 -11.08 11.73
CA ILE A 157 -2.80 -10.96 12.84
C ILE A 157 -2.89 -12.16 13.79
N SER A 158 -4.11 -12.53 14.20
CA SER A 158 -4.33 -13.51 15.27
C SER A 158 -4.24 -14.95 14.81
N ARG A 159 -4.83 -15.27 13.66
CA ARG A 159 -4.90 -16.63 13.12
C ARG A 159 -3.71 -16.94 12.23
N ASP A 160 -3.33 -15.99 11.38
CA ASP A 160 -2.32 -16.22 10.33
C ASP A 160 -0.91 -15.71 10.73
N ASN A 161 -0.77 -15.23 11.98
CA ASN A 161 0.48 -14.71 12.56
C ASN A 161 1.17 -13.64 11.67
N VAL A 162 0.37 -12.80 11.02
CA VAL A 162 0.89 -11.72 10.17
C VAL A 162 1.44 -10.61 11.04
N LYS A 163 2.71 -10.26 10.79
CA LYS A 163 3.46 -9.22 11.52
C LYS A 163 3.78 -7.99 10.66
N VAL A 164 3.61 -8.10 9.34
CA VAL A 164 3.78 -6.99 8.40
C VAL A 164 2.60 -7.00 7.43
N ILE A 165 1.93 -5.86 7.27
CA ILE A 165 0.80 -5.70 6.37
C ILE A 165 1.05 -4.50 5.46
N ALA A 166 0.95 -4.72 4.16
CA ALA A 166 0.87 -3.65 3.17
C ALA A 166 -0.61 -3.41 2.81
N PHE A 167 -1.02 -2.15 2.82
CA PHE A 167 -2.38 -1.71 2.50
C PHE A 167 -2.37 -0.88 1.22
N GLN A 168 -3.36 -1.09 0.37
CA GLN A 168 -3.65 -0.24 -0.79
C GLN A 168 -5.07 0.32 -0.72
N GLU A 169 -5.32 1.43 -1.41
CA GLU A 169 -6.62 2.13 -1.44
C GLU A 169 -7.10 2.58 -0.05
N VAL A 170 -6.20 3.17 0.73
CA VAL A 170 -6.49 3.76 2.04
C VAL A 170 -6.26 5.27 2.03
N LYS A 171 -7.06 6.05 2.76
CA LYS A 171 -6.93 7.51 2.78
C LYS A 171 -5.78 8.04 3.64
N SER A 172 -5.48 7.39 4.76
CA SER A 172 -4.51 7.86 5.76
C SER A 172 -4.12 6.77 6.77
N ALA A 173 -3.06 7.03 7.55
CA ALA A 173 -2.65 6.17 8.67
C ALA A 173 -3.74 6.05 9.77
N ASP A 174 -4.61 7.03 9.94
CA ASP A 174 -5.68 6.97 10.95
C ASP A 174 -6.69 5.86 10.65
N VAL A 175 -6.99 5.64 9.36
CA VAL A 175 -7.84 4.54 8.91
C VAL A 175 -7.18 3.19 9.23
N ILE A 176 -5.87 3.09 9.06
CA ILE A 176 -5.12 1.88 9.39
C ILE A 176 -5.23 1.57 10.88
N LYS A 177 -5.10 2.57 11.76
CA LYS A 177 -5.30 2.37 13.21
C LYS A 177 -6.71 1.87 13.54
N VAL A 178 -7.73 2.41 12.87
CA VAL A 178 -9.12 1.97 13.05
C VAL A 178 -9.31 0.49 12.68
N VAL A 179 -8.66 0.01 11.62
CA VAL A 179 -8.79 -1.40 11.19
C VAL A 179 -7.82 -2.36 11.86
N LEU A 180 -6.71 -1.87 12.41
CA LEU A 180 -5.87 -2.66 13.32
C LEU A 180 -6.62 -2.97 14.63
N GLY A 181 -7.65 -2.17 14.98
CA GLY A 181 -8.54 -2.45 16.10
C GLY A 181 -7.76 -2.59 17.40
N LYS A 182 -7.97 -3.70 18.11
CA LYS A 182 -7.27 -3.99 19.38
C LYS A 182 -5.75 -4.20 19.25
N TYR A 183 -5.22 -4.30 18.03
CA TYR A 183 -3.79 -4.43 17.75
C TYR A 183 -3.11 -3.09 17.43
N ALA A 184 -3.84 -1.97 17.39
CA ALA A 184 -3.30 -0.68 16.99
C ALA A 184 -2.02 -0.28 17.74
N ASP A 185 -1.97 -0.48 19.07
CA ASP A 185 -0.79 -0.13 19.89
C ASP A 185 0.40 -1.09 19.71
N LYS A 186 0.17 -2.26 19.11
CA LYS A 186 1.22 -3.26 18.84
C LYS A 186 1.89 -3.05 17.49
N PHE A 187 1.35 -2.19 16.64
CA PHE A 187 1.86 -1.98 15.29
C PHE A 187 2.28 -0.51 15.11
N ALA A 188 3.46 -0.31 14.55
CA ALA A 188 3.80 0.96 13.94
C ALA A 188 3.12 1.05 12.57
N VAL A 189 2.72 2.27 12.19
CA VAL A 189 2.02 2.55 10.93
C VAL A 189 2.72 3.67 10.18
N CYS A 190 2.91 3.49 8.89
CA CYS A 190 3.38 4.52 7.98
C CYS A 190 2.48 4.55 6.73
N ASP A 191 2.04 5.73 6.32
CA ASP A 191 1.38 5.94 5.04
C ASP A 191 2.30 6.69 4.07
N ALA A 192 2.44 6.18 2.85
CA ALA A 192 3.15 6.87 1.79
C ALA A 192 2.31 8.08 1.37
N LYS A 193 2.82 9.30 1.56
CA LYS A 193 2.07 10.50 1.17
C LYS A 193 1.92 10.54 -0.35
N HIS A 194 0.72 10.26 -0.84
CA HIS A 194 0.37 10.41 -2.26
C HIS A 194 -0.55 11.61 -2.46
N ASN A 195 -0.44 12.24 -3.62
CA ASN A 195 -1.36 13.28 -4.06
C ASN A 195 -2.73 12.71 -4.47
N ALA A 196 -2.99 11.41 -4.26
CA ALA A 196 -4.22 10.71 -4.58
C ALA A 196 -4.70 9.80 -3.44
N PHE A 197 -5.99 9.48 -3.42
CA PHE A 197 -6.62 8.56 -2.47
C PHE A 197 -6.02 7.15 -2.57
N GLN A 198 -5.50 6.73 -3.72
CA GLN A 198 -4.78 5.46 -3.91
C GLN A 198 -3.42 5.45 -3.20
N THR A 199 -3.43 5.73 -1.90
CA THR A 199 -2.27 5.72 -1.04
C THR A 199 -1.95 4.28 -0.64
N LEU A 200 -0.65 4.00 -0.55
CA LEU A 200 -0.11 2.79 0.06
C LEU A 200 0.23 3.07 1.52
N ALA A 201 -0.07 2.12 2.40
CA ALA A 201 0.35 2.19 3.80
C ALA A 201 0.94 0.87 4.25
N PHE A 202 1.76 0.91 5.29
CA PHE A 202 2.39 -0.25 5.88
C PHE A 202 2.13 -0.24 7.39
N ALA A 203 1.85 -1.40 7.94
CA ALA A 203 1.88 -1.63 9.37
C ALA A 203 2.84 -2.78 9.69
N TRP A 204 3.64 -2.64 10.75
CA TRP A 204 4.51 -3.70 11.23
C TRP A 204 4.47 -3.79 12.76
N GLU A 205 4.52 -5.02 13.28
CA GLU A 205 4.50 -5.25 14.72
C GLU A 205 5.75 -4.60 15.35
N ASN A 206 5.52 -3.83 16.40
CA ASN A 206 6.56 -3.27 17.25
C ASN A 206 7.32 -4.45 17.88
N ARG A 207 8.61 -4.59 17.59
CA ARG A 207 9.45 -5.51 18.35
C ARG A 207 9.54 -4.98 19.78
N SER A 208 9.22 -5.81 20.76
CA SER A 208 9.50 -5.46 22.15
C SER A 208 11.02 -5.24 22.32
N PRO A 209 11.46 -4.30 23.18
CA PRO A 209 12.88 -4.09 23.49
C PRO A 209 13.61 -5.37 23.94
N ALA A 210 12.89 -6.34 24.48
CA ALA A 210 13.43 -7.64 24.88
C ALA A 210 14.06 -8.44 23.72
N HIS A 211 13.66 -8.18 22.47
CA HIS A 211 14.25 -8.83 21.30
C HIS A 211 15.49 -8.09 20.74
N LEU A 212 15.72 -6.84 21.14
CA LEU A 212 16.88 -6.05 20.75
C LEU A 212 18.03 -6.15 21.75
N ALA A 213 17.79 -6.69 22.95
CA ALA A 213 18.83 -6.93 23.95
C ALA A 213 19.68 -8.20 23.70
N ASN A 214 19.32 -8.99 22.68
CA ASN A 214 19.99 -10.25 22.33
C ASN A 214 20.55 -10.26 20.88
N VAL A 215 20.82 -9.08 20.31
CA VAL A 215 21.56 -8.95 19.04
C VAL A 215 22.81 -8.11 19.27
#